data_AF-A0A1G7QRB8-F1
#
_entry.id   AF-A0A1G7QRB8-F1
#
_cell.length_a   1.000
_cell.length_b   1.000
_cell.length_c   1.000
_cell.angle_alpha   90.00
_cell.angle_beta   90.00
_cell.angle_gamma   90.00
#
_symmetry.space_group_name_H-M   'P 1'
#
loop_
_entity.id
_entity.type
_entity.pdbx_description
1 polymer ?
#
loop_
_entity_poly.entity_id
_entity_poly.type
_entity_poly.pdbx_seq_one_letter_code
_entity_poly.pdbx_strand_id
1 'polypeptide(L)'
;MARRTSLLAHAVPAPTPPAASDDATAPSPAPAEKPAAARTGGKRPGKYHLGAYFDPADPSAEAFRVLAARTRRSHQELLAEAIADLVAKYDAERQFGRS
;
A
#
# COMPACT_ATOMS: atom_id res chain seq x y z
N MET A 1 -23.24 -29.11 -40.79
CA MET A 1 -22.93 -30.40 -40.13
C MET A 1 -21.54 -30.84 -40.57
N ALA A 2 -20.64 -31.16 -39.62
CA ALA A 2 -19.40 -31.94 -39.75
C ALA A 2 -18.20 -31.28 -40.53
N ARG A 3 -16.92 -31.30 -40.12
CA ARG A 3 -16.18 -31.76 -38.93
C ARG A 3 -14.93 -30.86 -38.78
N ARG A 4 -14.63 -30.37 -37.58
CA ARG A 4 -13.35 -29.71 -37.27
C ARG A 4 -12.30 -30.79 -37.01
N THR A 5 -11.31 -30.90 -37.89
CA THR A 5 -10.14 -31.76 -37.72
C THR A 5 -9.20 -31.11 -36.72
N SER A 6 -9.12 -31.64 -35.50
CA SER A 6 -8.06 -31.30 -34.54
C SER A 6 -7.07 -32.46 -34.51
N LEU A 7 -5.86 -32.20 -35.01
CA LEU A 7 -4.67 -33.02 -34.83
C LEU A 7 -3.73 -32.23 -33.92
N LEU A 8 -3.78 -32.48 -32.62
CA LEU A 8 -2.61 -32.39 -31.74
C LEU A 8 -2.96 -33.06 -30.41
N ALA A 9 -2.66 -34.35 -30.35
CA ALA A 9 -2.58 -35.13 -29.14
C ALA A 9 -1.14 -35.11 -28.62
N HIS A 10 -0.94 -34.58 -27.41
CA HIS A 10 0.22 -34.82 -26.54
C HIS A 10 -0.12 -34.21 -25.17
N ALA A 11 0.15 -34.79 -24.01
CA ALA A 11 0.52 -36.13 -23.59
C ALA A 11 0.06 -36.19 -22.12
N VAL A 12 -0.54 -37.30 -21.70
CA VAL A 12 -0.97 -37.52 -20.31
C VAL A 12 0.21 -38.14 -19.56
N PRO A 13 0.72 -37.57 -18.45
CA PRO A 13 1.46 -38.37 -17.49
C PRO A 13 0.47 -39.12 -16.58
N ALA A 14 0.47 -40.44 -16.66
CA ALA A 14 -0.22 -41.31 -15.70
C ALA A 14 0.64 -41.53 -14.44
N PRO A 15 0.02 -41.81 -13.27
CA PRO A 15 0.67 -41.78 -11.95
C PRO A 15 1.10 -43.17 -11.45
N THR A 16 2.08 -43.24 -10.55
CA THR A 16 2.31 -44.39 -9.62
C THR A 16 3.18 -43.97 -8.41
N PRO A 17 3.10 -44.67 -7.25
CA PRO A 17 3.05 -44.09 -5.89
C PRO A 17 4.21 -44.60 -4.96
N PRO A 18 4.07 -44.74 -3.61
CA PRO A 18 4.66 -43.84 -2.60
C PRO A 18 5.69 -44.50 -1.64
N ALA A 19 6.64 -43.72 -1.12
CA ALA A 19 7.39 -43.88 0.15
C ALA A 19 8.40 -42.71 0.19
N ALA A 20 8.61 -41.93 1.24
CA ALA A 20 8.50 -42.19 2.67
C ALA A 20 7.95 -40.95 3.37
N SER A 21 7.25 -41.21 4.47
CA SER A 21 6.83 -40.25 5.48
C SER A 21 8.08 -39.62 6.12
N ASP A 22 8.18 -38.30 6.08
CA ASP A 22 8.86 -37.55 7.14
C ASP A 22 7.83 -36.60 7.75
N ASP A 23 7.37 -37.01 8.92
CA ASP A 23 6.63 -36.20 9.86
C ASP A 23 7.59 -35.15 10.43
N ALA A 24 7.43 -33.91 9.98
CA ALA A 24 7.98 -32.74 10.65
C ALA A 24 7.00 -31.58 10.46
N THR A 25 5.94 -31.59 11.27
CA THR A 25 5.16 -30.37 11.56
C THR A 25 6.09 -29.33 12.19
N ALA A 26 6.66 -28.47 11.35
CA ALA A 26 7.34 -27.25 11.78
C ALA A 26 6.39 -26.06 11.51
N PRO A 27 6.21 -25.15 12.48
CA PRO A 27 5.19 -24.11 12.41
C PRO A 27 5.48 -23.11 11.29
N SER A 28 4.40 -22.72 10.61
CA SER A 28 4.36 -21.61 9.66
C SER A 28 5.06 -20.37 10.25
N PRO A 29 6.09 -19.80 9.62
CA PRO A 29 6.62 -18.53 10.08
C PRO A 29 5.56 -17.47 9.80
N ALA A 30 5.04 -16.88 10.89
CA ALA A 30 4.28 -15.64 10.84
C ALA A 30 5.04 -14.61 9.97
N PRO A 31 4.35 -13.74 9.20
CA PRO A 31 5.03 -12.73 8.43
C PRO A 31 5.84 -11.85 9.40
N ALA A 32 7.16 -11.99 9.37
CA ALA A 32 8.05 -11.08 10.07
C ALA A 32 7.73 -9.66 9.58
N GLU A 33 7.34 -8.78 10.50
CA GLU A 33 7.31 -7.34 10.26
C GLU A 33 8.73 -6.93 9.85
N LYS A 34 8.95 -6.84 8.54
CA LYS A 34 10.18 -6.28 8.01
C LYS A 34 10.23 -4.83 8.47
N PRO A 35 11.29 -4.38 9.17
CA PRO A 35 11.47 -2.95 9.39
C PRO A 35 11.46 -2.32 8.01
N ALA A 36 10.57 -1.34 7.81
CA ALA A 36 10.40 -0.66 6.55
C ALA A 36 11.77 -0.13 6.14
N ALA A 37 12.38 -0.79 5.15
CA ALA A 37 13.67 -0.39 4.61
C ALA A 37 13.56 1.09 4.27
N ALA A 38 14.45 1.89 4.85
CA ALA A 38 14.59 3.30 4.50
C ALA A 38 14.96 3.33 3.01
N ARG A 39 13.93 3.45 2.16
CA ARG A 39 14.12 3.64 0.72
C ARG A 39 14.72 5.01 0.61
N THR A 40 16.03 5.07 0.43
CA THR A 40 16.76 6.28 0.09
C THR A 40 16.28 6.70 -1.30
N GLY A 41 15.16 7.43 -1.32
CA GLY A 41 14.56 7.97 -2.53
C GLY A 41 15.54 8.91 -3.18
N GLY A 42 15.89 8.64 -4.44
CA GLY A 42 16.77 9.47 -5.23
C GLY A 42 16.35 10.94 -5.13
N LYS A 43 17.30 11.80 -4.79
CA LYS A 43 17.10 13.25 -4.63
C LYS A 43 16.64 13.86 -5.95
N ARG A 44 15.34 13.88 -6.20
CA ARG A 44 14.73 14.75 -7.20
C ARG A 44 14.71 16.16 -6.60
N PRO A 45 15.46 17.14 -7.14
CA PRO A 45 15.41 18.49 -6.61
C PRO A 45 13.98 19.02 -6.71
N GLY A 46 13.42 19.48 -5.58
CA GLY A 46 12.11 20.12 -5.51
C GLY A 46 10.91 19.26 -5.05
N LYS A 47 11.08 17.95 -4.80
CA LYS A 47 9.99 17.12 -4.22
C LYS A 47 10.50 16.25 -3.08
N TYR A 48 9.94 16.44 -1.89
CA TYR A 48 10.18 15.61 -0.72
C TYR A 48 9.15 14.48 -0.65
N HIS A 49 9.59 13.28 -0.27
CA HIS A 49 8.69 12.18 0.06
C HIS A 49 8.40 12.23 1.56
N LEU A 50 7.15 12.52 1.91
CA LEU A 50 6.66 12.42 3.29
C LEU A 50 5.89 11.11 3.44
N GLY A 51 6.34 10.26 4.36
CA GLY A 51 5.62 9.07 4.78
C GLY A 51 5.12 9.26 6.21
N ALA A 52 3.86 8.90 6.46
CA ALA A 52 3.27 8.90 7.78
C ALA A 52 2.47 7.60 7.96
N TYR A 53 2.42 7.13 9.20
CA TYR A 53 1.56 6.03 9.59
C TYR A 53 0.34 6.62 10.28
N PHE A 54 -0.84 6.21 9.83
CA PHE A 54 -2.11 6.55 10.46
C PHE A 54 -2.67 5.27 11.06
N ASP A 55 -3.21 5.37 12.27
CA ASP A 55 -3.91 4.26 12.90
C ASP A 55 -5.20 3.98 12.10
N PRO A 56 -5.44 2.74 11.64
CA PRO A 56 -6.70 2.37 11.01
C PRO A 56 -7.93 2.60 11.91
N ALA A 57 -7.75 2.61 13.23
CA ALA A 57 -8.82 2.91 14.19
C ALA A 57 -9.05 4.42 14.37
N ASP A 58 -8.16 5.28 13.88
CA ASP A 58 -8.34 6.73 13.94
C ASP A 58 -9.40 7.17 12.91
N PRO A 59 -10.52 7.78 13.34
CA PRO A 59 -11.54 8.28 12.42
C PRO A 59 -11.00 9.32 11.42
N SER A 60 -9.88 9.98 11.73
CA SER A 60 -9.24 10.94 10.82
C SER A 60 -8.74 10.28 9.53
N ALA A 61 -8.23 9.05 9.62
CA ALA A 61 -7.72 8.29 8.49
C ALA A 61 -8.85 7.90 7.52
N GLU A 62 -10.00 7.48 8.07
CA GLU A 62 -11.20 7.18 7.28
C GLU A 62 -11.75 8.46 6.63
N ALA A 63 -11.91 9.52 7.41
CA ALA A 63 -12.42 10.81 6.92
C ALA A 63 -11.57 11.33 5.75
N PHE A 64 -10.25 11.19 5.82
CA PHE A 64 -9.34 11.61 4.74
C PHE A 64 -9.54 10.81 3.45
N ARG A 65 -9.73 9.49 3.55
CA ARG A 65 -10.02 8.62 2.39
C ARG A 65 -11.36 8.97 1.75
N VAL A 66 -12.38 9.21 2.56
CA VAL A 66 -13.70 9.63 2.10
C VAL A 66 -13.63 11.00 1.44
N LEU A 67 -12.88 11.94 2.02
CA LEU A 67 -12.68 13.28 1.47
C LEU A 67 -12.00 13.24 0.09
N ALA A 68 -10.96 12.43 -0.07
CA ALA A 68 -10.29 12.22 -1.35
C ALA A 68 -11.27 11.68 -2.41
N ALA A 69 -12.07 10.67 -2.07
CA ALA A 69 -13.07 10.11 -2.96
C ALA A 69 -14.16 11.14 -3.35
N ARG A 70 -14.63 11.93 -2.38
CA ARG A 70 -15.66 12.94 -2.58
C ARG A 70 -15.19 14.11 -3.45
N THR A 71 -13.96 14.57 -3.25
CA THR A 71 -13.38 15.73 -3.96
C THR A 71 -12.70 15.34 -5.27
N ARG A 72 -12.53 14.04 -5.54
CA ARG A 72 -11.74 13.51 -6.67
C ARG A 72 -10.30 14.02 -6.69
N ARG A 73 -9.76 14.36 -5.52
CA ARG A 73 -8.37 14.80 -5.34
C ARG A 73 -7.49 13.65 -4.88
N SER A 74 -6.20 13.78 -5.12
CA SER A 74 -5.23 12.84 -4.58
C SER A 74 -4.98 13.12 -3.09
N HIS A 75 -4.66 12.07 -2.33
CA HIS A 75 -4.22 12.19 -0.94
C HIS A 75 -3.01 13.13 -0.79
N GLN A 76 -2.14 13.20 -1.80
CA GLN A 76 -0.97 14.09 -1.79
C GLN A 76 -1.38 15.56 -1.86
N GLU A 77 -2.36 15.90 -2.69
CA GLU A 77 -2.85 17.29 -2.81
C GLU A 77 -3.56 17.74 -1.54
N LEU A 78 -4.43 16.89 -0.98
CA LEU A 78 -5.13 17.21 0.27
C LEU A 78 -4.15 17.39 1.44
N LEU A 79 -3.08 16.58 1.49
CA LEU A 79 -2.07 16.71 2.52
C LEU A 79 -1.24 17.99 2.33
N ALA A 80 -0.89 18.34 1.09
CA ALA A 80 -0.19 19.58 0.79
C ALA A 80 -1.01 20.82 1.17
N GLU A 81 -2.31 20.80 0.88
CA GLU A 81 -3.27 21.83 1.26
C GLU A 81 -3.39 21.96 2.79
N ALA A 82 -3.59 20.85 3.50
CA ALA A 82 -3.68 20.85 4.95
C ALA A 82 -2.39 21.37 5.64
N ILE A 83 -1.21 21.03 5.11
CA ILE A 83 0.06 21.55 5.62
C ILE A 83 0.16 23.06 5.38
N ALA A 84 -0.20 23.55 4.18
CA ALA A 84 -0.18 24.97 3.87
C ALA A 84 -1.11 25.77 4.78
N ASP A 85 -2.34 25.27 5.00
CA ASP A 85 -3.32 25.89 5.89
C ASP A 85 -2.85 25.92 7.34
N LEU A 86 -2.22 24.83 7.80
CA LEU A 86 -1.67 24.75 9.16
C LEU A 86 -0.56 25.78 9.37
N VAL A 87 0.38 25.88 8.43
CA VAL A 87 1.47 26.86 8.50
C VAL A 87 0.92 28.28 8.47
N ALA A 88 -0.01 28.57 7.56
CA ALA A 88 -0.65 29.88 7.47
C ALA A 88 -1.38 30.27 8.76
N LYS A 89 -2.05 29.32 9.42
CA LYS A 89 -2.71 29.54 10.71
C LYS A 89 -1.71 29.94 11.79
N TYR A 90 -0.59 29.22 11.91
CA TYR A 90 0.44 29.55 12.90
C TYR A 90 1.17 30.86 12.57
N ASP A 91 1.43 31.14 11.30
CA ASP A 91 2.04 32.41 10.91
C ASP A 91 1.10 33.59 11.23
N ALA A 92 -0.20 33.45 10.99
CA ALA A 92 -1.19 34.44 11.39
C ALA A 92 -1.26 34.61 12.92
N GLU A 93 -1.25 33.51 13.69
CA GLU A 93 -1.20 33.56 15.15
C GLU A 93 0.10 34.22 15.67
N ARG A 94 1.22 34.06 14.98
CA ARG A 94 2.49 34.74 15.34
C ARG A 94 2.46 36.22 14.98
N GLN A 95 1.86 36.58 13.84
CA GLN A 95 1.81 37.96 13.35
C GLN A 95 0.76 38.81 14.08
N PHE A 96 -0.38 38.23 14.40
CA PHE A 96 -1.52 38.91 15.02
C PHE A 96 -1.76 38.44 16.46
N GLY A 97 -0.73 37.88 17.09
CA GLY A 97 -0.75 37.26 18.42
C GLY A 97 -1.77 37.90 19.35
N ARG A 98 -2.75 37.08 19.74
CA ARG A 98 -3.76 37.43 20.74
C ARG A 98 -3.00 37.86 22.01
N SER A 99 -3.09 39.14 22.31
CA SER A 99 -2.65 39.72 23.60
C SER A 99 -3.56 39.24 24.72
#